data_AF-A0A9R1FZJ1-F1
#
_entry.id   AF-A0A9R1FZJ1-F1
#
_cell.length_a   1.000
_cell.length_b   1.000
_cell.length_c   1.000
_cell.angle_alpha   90.00
_cell.angle_beta   90.00
_cell.angle_gamma   90.00
#
_symmetry.space_group_name_H-M   'P 1'
#
loop_
_entity.id
_entity.type
_entity.pdbx_description
1 polymer ?
#
loop_
_entity_poly.entity_id
_entity_poly.type
_entity_poly.pdbx_seq_one_letter_code
_entity_poly.pdbx_strand_id
1 'polypeptide(L)'
;MAAAAAASRTAGLLLSPRLLIASRHLQASASEGSARDASTSFIHPAAVVHPDAAIGQGVSIGPFCTVGASARIGDSCRLHTGSHVTGHTELGEGCVVHTGAILGADLPGRTIIGENNVIGNYAVVGVKCQDLKYKPGDECFLRIGNNNEIREYCSIHRSSKSCDCTVIGDNNLIMGSCHVAHDCKIGSNNIFANNTLFGGHVIVEDCTHTAGAVVVHQFCHIGSFSFLGGGSVVAQDVPRYTMVAGDRAELRGLNLEGLRRNGFSDQEVRSLRKAYRKVFMPASSSQSNFEDRLAELEREIELLESPSVSYMVESIRTSFDQGRRGICKFRSWNIS
;
A
#
# COMPACT_ATOMS: atom_id res chain seq x y z
N MET A 1 7.67 51.57 21.97
CA MET A 1 8.38 51.37 20.68
C MET A 1 9.66 50.61 20.94
N ALA A 2 10.04 49.74 19.99
CA ALA A 2 11.20 48.83 19.96
C ALA A 2 10.95 47.42 20.53
N ALA A 3 10.73 46.51 19.58
CA ALA A 3 10.58 45.06 19.72
C ALA A 3 11.93 44.39 19.94
N ALA A 4 11.98 43.37 20.82
CA ALA A 4 13.12 42.47 20.96
C ALA A 4 12.80 41.16 20.21
N ALA A 5 13.59 40.89 19.17
CA ALA A 5 13.47 39.74 18.30
C ALA A 5 13.92 38.44 19.00
N ALA A 6 13.08 37.41 18.93
CA ALA A 6 13.40 36.06 19.34
C ALA A 6 14.23 35.37 18.25
N ALA A 7 15.44 34.95 18.60
CA ALA A 7 16.30 34.10 17.77
C ALA A 7 15.85 32.62 17.93
N SER A 8 15.19 32.08 16.91
CA SER A 8 14.87 30.65 16.81
C SER A 8 16.11 29.89 16.33
N ARG A 9 16.59 28.94 17.15
CA ARG A 9 17.71 28.06 16.82
C ARG A 9 17.23 26.91 15.94
N THR A 10 17.87 26.79 14.80
CA THR A 10 17.89 25.64 13.90
C THR A 10 18.46 24.40 14.59
N ALA A 11 17.72 23.30 14.61
CA ALA A 11 18.24 21.95 14.86
C ALA A 11 18.08 21.14 13.57
N GLY A 12 19.18 20.95 12.86
CA GLY A 12 19.25 20.13 11.66
C GLY A 12 19.16 18.65 11.99
N LEU A 13 18.24 17.94 11.33
CA LEU A 13 18.25 16.48 11.28
C LEU A 13 19.43 16.02 10.43
N LEU A 14 20.44 15.45 11.08
CA LEU A 14 21.48 14.65 10.45
C LEU A 14 20.90 13.28 10.07
N LEU A 15 20.45 13.17 8.81
CA LEU A 15 20.15 11.89 8.16
C LEU A 15 21.44 11.08 8.04
N SER A 16 21.46 9.88 8.60
CA SER A 16 22.57 8.94 8.50
C SER A 16 22.62 8.29 7.11
N PRO A 17 23.81 8.10 6.50
CA PRO A 17 23.92 7.60 5.14
C PRO A 17 23.97 6.07 5.16
N ARG A 18 22.82 5.39 5.08
CA ARG A 18 22.80 3.93 4.80
C ARG A 18 21.48 3.31 4.29
N LEU A 19 20.53 4.09 3.79
CA LEU A 19 19.51 3.59 2.84
C LEU A 19 20.04 3.76 1.41
N LEU A 20 20.91 2.84 0.99
CA LEU A 20 21.49 2.88 -0.36
C LEU A 20 21.71 1.47 -0.91
N ILE A 21 20.69 0.61 -0.79
CA ILE A 21 20.65 -0.70 -1.46
C ILE A 21 19.22 -0.95 -1.96
N ALA A 22 18.77 -0.16 -2.94
CA ALA A 22 17.72 -0.52 -3.90
C ALA A 22 17.63 0.52 -5.03
N SER A 23 18.76 0.96 -5.60
CA SER A 23 18.74 1.84 -6.79
C SER A 23 19.98 1.73 -7.69
N ARG A 24 20.80 0.67 -7.54
CA ARG A 24 21.99 0.48 -8.37
C ARG A 24 21.69 -0.42 -9.56
N HIS A 25 20.93 0.10 -10.52
CA HIS A 25 21.04 -0.25 -11.94
C HIS A 25 20.24 0.76 -12.76
N LEU A 26 20.68 2.02 -12.77
CA LEU A 26 20.30 3.00 -13.79
C LEU A 26 21.25 4.19 -13.66
N GLN A 27 22.42 4.09 -14.28
CA GLN A 27 23.15 5.22 -14.87
C GLN A 27 24.42 4.71 -15.54
N ALA A 28 24.46 4.78 -16.88
CA ALA A 28 25.48 5.54 -17.61
C ALA A 28 25.42 5.21 -19.12
N SER A 29 24.74 6.06 -19.87
CA SER A 29 25.37 6.70 -21.03
C SER A 29 24.75 8.09 -21.17
N ALA A 30 25.44 9.07 -20.61
CA ALA A 30 25.17 10.48 -20.86
C ALA A 30 26.19 10.94 -21.89
N SER A 31 25.72 11.26 -23.09
CA SER A 31 26.43 12.15 -24.00
C SER A 31 25.43 13.02 -24.74
N GLU A 32 25.63 14.32 -24.53
CA GLU A 32 25.23 15.47 -25.33
C GLU A 32 23.81 16.01 -25.16
N GLY A 33 23.80 17.29 -24.78
CA GLY A 33 22.62 18.07 -24.47
C GLY A 33 21.83 18.39 -25.72
N SER A 34 20.52 18.17 -25.62
CA SER A 34 19.53 18.95 -26.32
C SER A 34 18.74 19.68 -25.27
N ALA A 35 18.53 20.97 -25.46
CA ALA A 35 17.49 21.73 -24.78
C ALA A 35 16.22 20.86 -24.72
N ARG A 36 15.59 20.77 -23.55
CA ARG A 36 14.28 20.12 -23.40
C ARG A 36 13.29 20.99 -24.16
N ASP A 37 13.16 20.69 -25.45
CA ASP A 37 12.11 21.20 -26.31
C ASP A 37 10.79 20.91 -25.59
N ALA A 38 9.92 21.92 -25.50
CA ALA A 38 8.59 21.75 -24.93
C ALA A 38 7.82 20.79 -25.86
N SER A 39 8.00 19.50 -25.62
CA SER A 39 7.64 18.46 -26.58
C SER A 39 6.13 18.44 -26.73
N THR A 40 5.68 18.73 -27.95
CA THR A 40 4.30 18.56 -28.35
C THR A 40 3.84 17.13 -28.10
N SER A 41 2.61 16.96 -27.64
CA SER A 41 2.04 15.63 -27.40
C SER A 41 1.92 14.86 -28.71
N PHE A 42 2.24 13.57 -28.67
CA PHE A 42 2.16 12.65 -29.80
C PHE A 42 0.95 11.73 -29.64
N ILE A 43 0.07 11.69 -30.64
CA ILE A 43 -1.07 10.77 -30.67
C ILE A 43 -0.99 9.98 -31.97
N HIS A 44 -0.82 8.66 -31.87
CA HIS A 44 -0.76 7.81 -33.06
C HIS A 44 -2.09 7.85 -33.83
N PRO A 45 -2.10 7.90 -35.19
CA PRO A 45 -3.33 8.03 -35.98
C PRO A 45 -4.36 6.91 -35.78
N ALA A 46 -3.91 5.73 -35.38
CA ALA A 46 -4.77 4.58 -35.05
C ALA A 46 -5.33 4.60 -33.61
N ALA A 47 -5.02 5.61 -32.80
CA ALA A 47 -5.61 5.80 -31.47
C ALA A 47 -6.96 6.51 -31.60
N VAL A 48 -7.91 6.13 -30.73
CA VAL A 48 -9.22 6.78 -30.65
C VAL A 48 -9.24 7.63 -29.39
N VAL A 49 -9.02 8.94 -29.55
CA VAL A 49 -9.04 9.91 -28.46
C VAL A 49 -10.27 10.80 -28.64
N HIS A 50 -11.15 10.82 -27.63
CA HIS A 50 -12.32 11.69 -27.66
C HIS A 50 -11.90 13.18 -27.66
N PRO A 51 -12.55 14.08 -28.43
CA PRO A 51 -12.16 15.49 -28.51
C PRO A 51 -12.20 16.24 -27.17
N ASP A 52 -13.10 15.85 -26.27
CA ASP A 52 -13.22 16.46 -24.93
C ASP A 52 -12.22 15.93 -23.90
N ALA A 53 -11.43 14.90 -24.23
CA ALA A 53 -10.42 14.38 -23.32
C ALA A 53 -9.35 15.45 -23.05
N ALA A 54 -8.99 15.65 -21.79
CA ALA A 54 -7.94 16.58 -21.42
C ALA A 54 -6.57 15.90 -21.51
N ILE A 55 -5.75 16.33 -22.46
CA ILE A 55 -4.41 15.77 -22.70
C ILE A 55 -3.34 16.80 -22.34
N GLY A 56 -2.46 16.45 -21.40
CA GLY A 56 -1.32 17.26 -20.98
C GLY A 56 -0.22 17.39 -22.04
N GLN A 57 0.80 18.18 -21.72
CA GLN A 57 1.99 18.40 -22.56
C GLN A 57 2.90 17.18 -22.58
N GLY A 58 3.55 16.91 -23.71
CA GLY A 58 4.51 15.79 -23.83
C GLY A 58 3.89 14.40 -23.67
N VAL A 59 2.57 14.27 -23.74
CA VAL A 59 1.88 12.97 -23.66
C VAL A 59 2.13 12.19 -24.94
N SER A 60 2.42 10.89 -24.82
CA SER A 60 2.57 9.98 -25.95
C SER A 60 1.51 8.88 -25.91
N ILE A 61 0.65 8.82 -26.92
CA ILE A 61 -0.42 7.82 -27.06
C ILE A 61 -0.10 6.91 -28.26
N GLY A 62 0.13 5.63 -27.97
CA GLY A 62 0.43 4.60 -28.96
C GLY A 62 -0.76 4.17 -29.82
N PRO A 63 -0.52 3.29 -30.82
CA PRO A 63 -1.58 2.80 -31.69
C PRO A 63 -2.65 2.00 -30.93
N PHE A 64 -3.89 2.06 -31.41
CA PHE A 64 -5.04 1.29 -30.88
C PHE A 64 -5.40 1.59 -29.42
N CYS A 65 -4.85 2.65 -28.83
CA CYS A 65 -5.30 3.14 -27.53
C CYS A 65 -6.69 3.78 -27.67
N THR A 66 -7.47 3.74 -26.58
CA THR A 66 -8.73 4.49 -26.49
C THR A 66 -8.74 5.39 -25.26
N VAL A 67 -9.09 6.67 -25.45
CA VAL A 67 -9.20 7.65 -24.37
C VAL A 67 -10.59 8.29 -24.41
N GLY A 68 -11.37 8.08 -23.35
CA GLY A 68 -12.76 8.54 -23.24
C GLY A 68 -12.92 10.05 -22.99
N ALA A 69 -14.14 10.56 -23.16
CA ALA A 69 -14.47 11.99 -23.09
C ALA A 69 -14.09 12.65 -21.75
N SER A 70 -14.30 11.95 -20.64
CA SER A 70 -14.04 12.48 -19.29
C SER A 70 -12.63 12.16 -18.77
N ALA A 71 -11.76 11.60 -19.61
CA ALA A 71 -10.40 11.27 -19.20
C ALA A 71 -9.54 12.53 -19.09
N ARG A 72 -8.69 12.58 -18.06
CA ARG A 72 -7.65 13.61 -17.89
C ARG A 72 -6.30 12.92 -17.78
N ILE A 73 -5.42 13.20 -18.73
CA ILE A 73 -4.08 12.61 -18.81
C ILE A 73 -3.07 13.72 -18.52
N GLY A 74 -2.37 13.61 -17.39
CA GLY A 74 -1.34 14.57 -16.98
C GLY A 74 -0.14 14.59 -17.93
N ASP A 75 0.73 15.59 -17.74
CA ASP A 75 1.90 15.82 -18.59
C ASP A 75 2.82 14.59 -18.63
N SER A 76 3.60 14.46 -19.70
CA SER A 76 4.63 13.43 -19.87
C SER A 76 4.16 11.97 -19.71
N CYS A 77 2.85 11.71 -19.72
CA CYS A 77 2.29 10.36 -19.65
C CYS A 77 2.56 9.57 -20.94
N ARG A 78 2.73 8.24 -20.80
CA ARG A 78 2.95 7.33 -21.92
C ARG A 78 1.94 6.20 -21.91
N LEU A 79 1.05 6.20 -22.89
CA LEU A 79 0.06 5.15 -23.12
C LEU A 79 0.59 4.23 -24.23
N HIS A 80 1.01 3.02 -23.86
CA HIS A 80 1.47 2.00 -24.81
C HIS A 80 0.31 1.37 -25.57
N THR A 81 0.64 0.72 -26.69
CA THR A 81 -0.31 0.11 -27.64
C THR A 81 -1.46 -0.62 -26.97
N GLY A 82 -2.68 -0.33 -27.40
CA GLY A 82 -3.89 -1.00 -26.91
C GLY A 82 -4.16 -0.80 -25.42
N SER A 83 -3.71 0.32 -24.83
CA SER A 83 -4.13 0.72 -23.47
C SER A 83 -5.39 1.57 -23.54
N HIS A 84 -6.22 1.48 -22.49
CA HIS A 84 -7.55 2.07 -22.48
C HIS A 84 -7.75 2.93 -21.22
N VAL A 85 -8.20 4.17 -21.39
CA VAL A 85 -8.62 5.06 -20.29
C VAL A 85 -10.07 5.46 -20.50
N THR A 86 -10.94 5.08 -19.57
CA THR A 86 -12.40 5.16 -19.71
C THR A 86 -13.06 5.82 -18.48
N GLY A 87 -14.31 6.25 -18.61
CA GLY A 87 -15.02 6.96 -17.54
C GLY A 87 -14.33 8.25 -17.06
N HIS A 88 -14.71 8.70 -15.86
CA HIS A 88 -14.07 9.83 -15.17
C HIS A 88 -12.77 9.36 -14.52
N THR A 89 -11.69 9.35 -15.31
CA THR A 89 -10.38 8.86 -14.89
C THR A 89 -9.32 9.93 -15.06
N GLU A 90 -8.55 10.17 -14.01
CA GLU A 90 -7.49 11.18 -13.96
C GLU A 90 -6.15 10.48 -13.68
N LEU A 91 -5.15 10.74 -14.52
CA LEU A 91 -3.76 10.32 -14.33
C LEU A 91 -2.90 11.56 -14.05
N GLY A 92 -2.08 11.51 -13.00
CA GLY A 92 -1.05 12.51 -12.73
C GLY A 92 0.07 12.48 -13.77
N GLU A 93 0.99 13.44 -13.67
CA GLU A 93 2.17 13.54 -14.55
C GLU A 93 3.01 12.26 -14.55
N GLY A 94 3.62 11.94 -15.69
CA GLY A 94 4.69 10.94 -15.78
C GLY A 94 4.24 9.48 -15.65
N CYS A 95 2.93 9.21 -15.69
CA CYS A 95 2.43 7.84 -15.63
C CYS A 95 2.77 7.04 -16.90
N VAL A 96 3.06 5.75 -16.73
CA VAL A 96 3.26 4.79 -17.83
C VAL A 96 2.18 3.74 -17.79
N VAL A 97 1.41 3.62 -18.87
CA VAL A 97 0.32 2.66 -19.00
C VAL A 97 0.69 1.65 -20.08
N HIS A 98 1.01 0.43 -19.66
CA HIS A 98 1.48 -0.63 -20.55
C HIS A 98 0.35 -1.28 -21.37
N THR A 99 0.75 -2.13 -22.32
CA THR A 99 -0.13 -2.70 -23.32
C THR A 99 -1.28 -3.49 -22.71
N GLY A 100 -2.50 -3.24 -23.21
CA GLY A 100 -3.71 -3.91 -22.75
C GLY A 100 -4.21 -3.49 -21.38
N ALA A 101 -3.53 -2.56 -20.69
CA ALA A 101 -4.01 -2.06 -19.40
C ALA A 101 -5.30 -1.24 -19.57
N ILE A 102 -6.22 -1.39 -18.62
CA ILE A 102 -7.53 -0.72 -18.61
C ILE A 102 -7.65 0.09 -17.33
N LEU A 103 -7.85 1.39 -17.50
CA LEU A 103 -7.99 2.36 -16.42
C LEU A 103 -9.39 2.97 -16.43
N GLY A 104 -10.07 2.89 -15.29
CA GLY A 104 -11.44 3.34 -15.12
C GLY A 104 -12.50 2.40 -15.70
N ALA A 105 -13.75 2.86 -15.60
CA ALA A 105 -14.91 2.26 -16.26
C ALA A 105 -16.04 3.29 -16.33
N ASP A 106 -16.99 3.09 -17.25
CA ASP A 106 -18.18 3.93 -17.40
C ASP A 106 -19.22 3.65 -16.30
N LEU A 107 -18.88 4.05 -15.07
CA LEU A 107 -19.74 4.01 -13.88
C LEU A 107 -19.64 5.37 -13.16
N PRO A 108 -20.72 5.83 -12.50
CA PRO A 108 -20.68 7.04 -11.68
C PRO A 108 -19.57 7.02 -10.62
N GLY A 109 -19.10 8.20 -10.24
CA GLY A 109 -17.88 8.39 -9.44
C GLY A 109 -16.63 8.48 -10.32
N ARG A 110 -15.44 8.26 -9.74
CA ARG A 110 -14.16 8.55 -10.40
C ARG A 110 -13.00 7.65 -9.97
N THR A 111 -12.02 7.52 -10.86
CA THR A 111 -10.71 6.91 -10.59
C THR A 111 -9.65 7.99 -10.66
N ILE A 112 -8.92 8.21 -9.57
CA ILE A 112 -7.79 9.16 -9.51
C ILE A 112 -6.51 8.37 -9.28
N ILE A 113 -5.53 8.56 -10.15
CA ILE A 113 -4.19 7.98 -10.06
C ILE A 113 -3.20 9.14 -10.05
N GLY A 114 -2.35 9.20 -9.03
CA GLY A 114 -1.34 10.25 -8.88
C GLY A 114 -0.22 10.17 -9.91
N GLU A 115 0.92 10.77 -9.60
CA GLU A 115 2.05 10.93 -10.51
C GLU A 115 2.97 9.70 -10.54
N ASN A 116 3.68 9.54 -11.65
CA ASN A 116 4.79 8.59 -11.81
C ASN A 116 4.41 7.13 -11.52
N ASN A 117 3.14 6.77 -11.71
CA ASN A 117 2.69 5.39 -11.56
C ASN A 117 3.00 4.58 -12.82
N VAL A 118 3.38 3.32 -12.64
CA VAL A 118 3.57 2.35 -13.73
C VAL A 118 2.46 1.31 -13.64
N ILE A 119 1.63 1.23 -14.68
CA ILE A 119 0.54 0.27 -14.80
C ILE A 119 0.93 -0.79 -15.82
N GLY A 120 1.10 -2.02 -15.36
CA GLY A 120 1.60 -3.17 -16.09
C GLY A 120 0.62 -3.74 -17.12
N ASN A 121 1.14 -4.64 -17.95
CA ASN A 121 0.37 -5.21 -19.06
C ASN A 121 -0.92 -5.87 -18.58
N TYR A 122 -2.04 -5.56 -19.21
CA TYR A 122 -3.36 -6.14 -18.88
C TYR A 122 -3.81 -5.95 -17.42
N ALA A 123 -3.22 -5.00 -16.68
CA ALA A 123 -3.76 -4.61 -15.37
C ALA A 123 -5.09 -3.87 -15.57
N VAL A 124 -6.05 -4.14 -14.68
CA VAL A 124 -7.40 -3.57 -14.71
C VAL A 124 -7.64 -2.79 -13.43
N VAL A 125 -7.71 -1.47 -13.51
CA VAL A 125 -7.68 -0.57 -12.36
C VAL A 125 -8.84 0.40 -12.43
N GLY A 126 -9.64 0.50 -11.36
CA GLY A 126 -10.77 1.45 -11.29
C GLY A 126 -12.09 0.92 -11.86
N VAL A 127 -12.28 -0.39 -11.85
CA VAL A 127 -13.51 -1.05 -12.33
C VAL A 127 -14.51 -1.31 -11.20
N LYS A 128 -15.73 -1.73 -11.57
CA LYS A 128 -16.82 -2.08 -10.64
C LYS A 128 -16.34 -3.08 -9.59
N CYS A 129 -16.76 -2.92 -8.34
CA CYS A 129 -16.55 -3.94 -7.32
C CYS A 129 -17.36 -5.22 -7.59
N GLN A 130 -17.00 -6.27 -6.85
CA GLN A 130 -17.66 -7.59 -6.89
C GLN A 130 -18.64 -7.80 -5.73
N ASP A 131 -18.89 -6.78 -4.90
CA ASP A 131 -19.87 -6.87 -3.81
C ASP A 131 -21.29 -6.88 -4.39
N LEU A 132 -22.07 -7.92 -4.06
CA LEU A 132 -23.47 -8.05 -4.45
C LEU A 132 -24.37 -6.96 -3.84
N LYS A 133 -23.90 -6.27 -2.79
CA LYS A 133 -24.60 -5.15 -2.15
C LYS A 133 -24.42 -3.83 -2.90
N TYR A 134 -23.50 -3.74 -3.85
CA TYR A 134 -23.36 -2.56 -4.71
C TYR A 134 -24.64 -2.34 -5.50
N LYS A 135 -25.18 -1.12 -5.44
CA LYS A 135 -26.38 -0.75 -6.18
C LYS A 135 -26.00 -0.16 -7.54
N PRO A 136 -26.52 -0.69 -8.65
CA PRO A 136 -26.28 -0.12 -9.97
C PRO A 136 -26.65 1.36 -10.01
N GLY A 137 -25.71 2.19 -10.48
CA GLY A 137 -25.89 3.64 -10.56
C GLY A 137 -25.33 4.42 -9.36
N ASP A 138 -24.96 3.76 -8.26
CA ASP A 138 -24.26 4.42 -7.16
C ASP A 138 -22.86 4.85 -7.61
N GLU A 139 -22.46 6.04 -7.15
CA GLU A 139 -21.08 6.51 -7.31
C GLU A 139 -20.12 5.58 -6.57
N CYS A 140 -18.98 5.30 -7.20
CA CYS A 140 -17.92 4.51 -6.61
C CYS A 140 -16.56 5.14 -6.93
N PHE A 141 -15.61 4.99 -6.00
CA PHE A 141 -14.37 5.77 -5.98
C PHE A 141 -13.14 4.89 -5.79
N LEU A 142 -12.07 5.25 -6.52
CA LEU A 142 -10.71 4.75 -6.32
C LEU A 142 -9.75 5.93 -6.31
N ARG A 143 -8.81 5.93 -5.35
CA ARG A 143 -7.70 6.88 -5.29
C ARG A 143 -6.38 6.15 -5.08
N ILE A 144 -5.45 6.34 -6.00
CA ILE A 144 -4.07 5.83 -5.94
C ILE A 144 -3.13 7.03 -5.84
N GLY A 145 -2.16 6.96 -4.93
CA GLY A 145 -1.12 7.97 -4.77
C GLY A 145 -0.07 7.92 -5.89
N ASN A 146 1.18 8.19 -5.54
CA ASN A 146 2.27 8.44 -6.46
C ASN A 146 3.30 7.30 -6.44
N ASN A 147 4.04 7.15 -7.55
CA ASN A 147 5.21 6.27 -7.64
C ASN A 147 4.92 4.80 -7.33
N ASN A 148 3.72 4.30 -7.61
CA ASN A 148 3.39 2.88 -7.47
C ASN A 148 3.73 2.11 -8.75
N GLU A 149 4.21 0.88 -8.58
CA GLU A 149 4.39 -0.09 -9.67
C GLU A 149 3.33 -1.18 -9.54
N ILE A 150 2.30 -1.12 -10.39
CA ILE A 150 1.20 -2.09 -10.44
C ILE A 150 1.45 -3.01 -11.61
N ARG A 151 1.69 -4.28 -11.36
CA ARG A 151 2.16 -5.23 -12.36
C ARG A 151 1.03 -5.89 -13.14
N GLU A 152 1.44 -6.75 -14.06
CA GLU A 152 0.57 -7.40 -15.03
C GLU A 152 -0.60 -8.16 -14.38
N TYR A 153 -1.77 -8.10 -15.00
CA TYR A 153 -2.99 -8.79 -14.56
C TYR A 153 -3.50 -8.45 -13.15
N CYS A 154 -3.00 -7.38 -12.53
CA CYS A 154 -3.58 -6.88 -11.28
C CYS A 154 -5.02 -6.40 -11.50
N SER A 155 -5.89 -6.63 -10.52
CA SER A 155 -7.27 -6.12 -10.52
C SER A 155 -7.50 -5.25 -9.28
N ILE A 156 -7.81 -3.97 -9.48
CA ILE A 156 -8.06 -3.01 -8.39
C ILE A 156 -9.46 -2.41 -8.57
N HIS A 157 -10.31 -2.62 -7.58
CA HIS A 157 -11.72 -2.28 -7.66
C HIS A 157 -12.06 -0.96 -6.94
N ARG A 158 -13.04 -0.23 -7.46
CA ARG A 158 -13.63 0.94 -6.78
C ARG A 158 -14.41 0.52 -5.53
N SER A 159 -14.80 1.50 -4.72
CA SER A 159 -15.61 1.30 -3.51
C SER A 159 -16.96 0.61 -3.78
N SER A 160 -17.54 0.04 -2.72
CA SER A 160 -18.89 -0.55 -2.77
C SER A 160 -20.00 0.47 -2.54
N LYS A 161 -19.67 1.67 -2.03
CA LYS A 161 -20.62 2.72 -1.66
C LYS A 161 -20.07 4.10 -2.02
N SER A 162 -20.96 5.05 -2.25
CA SER A 162 -20.62 6.45 -2.55
C SER A 162 -20.00 7.22 -1.39
N CYS A 163 -20.21 6.77 -0.15
CA CYS A 163 -19.58 7.36 1.03
C CYS A 163 -18.19 6.78 1.35
N ASP A 164 -17.68 5.87 0.53
CA ASP A 164 -16.41 5.18 0.75
C ASP A 164 -15.54 5.24 -0.53
N CYS A 165 -14.27 4.83 -0.41
CA CYS A 165 -13.28 4.91 -1.48
C CYS A 165 -12.21 3.83 -1.30
N THR A 166 -11.88 3.06 -2.33
CA THR A 166 -10.66 2.25 -2.28
C THR A 166 -9.45 3.19 -2.35
N VAL A 167 -8.48 3.05 -1.43
CA VAL A 167 -7.32 3.94 -1.33
C VAL A 167 -6.03 3.13 -1.37
N ILE A 168 -5.07 3.58 -2.18
CA ILE A 168 -3.69 3.11 -2.20
C ILE A 168 -2.78 4.34 -2.06
N GLY A 169 -1.80 4.28 -1.15
CA GLY A 169 -0.82 5.33 -0.94
C GLY A 169 0.26 5.39 -2.03
N ASP A 170 1.49 5.63 -1.59
CA ASP A 170 2.64 5.91 -2.44
C ASP A 170 3.68 4.79 -2.40
N ASN A 171 4.52 4.71 -3.44
CA ASN A 171 5.73 3.87 -3.44
C ASN A 171 5.46 2.36 -3.20
N ASN A 172 4.28 1.87 -3.55
CA ASN A 172 3.95 0.45 -3.42
C ASN A 172 4.40 -0.34 -4.66
N LEU A 173 4.92 -1.55 -4.44
CA LEU A 173 5.13 -2.55 -5.49
C LEU A 173 4.02 -3.60 -5.38
N ILE A 174 3.11 -3.61 -6.35
CA ILE A 174 2.00 -4.56 -6.43
C ILE A 174 2.29 -5.53 -7.57
N MET A 175 2.86 -6.70 -7.26
CA MET A 175 3.29 -7.68 -8.24
C MET A 175 2.12 -8.37 -8.95
N GLY A 176 2.42 -9.12 -10.01
CA GLY A 176 1.43 -9.55 -10.98
C GLY A 176 0.31 -10.43 -10.39
N SER A 177 -0.89 -10.27 -10.95
CA SER A 177 -2.11 -10.98 -10.54
C SER A 177 -2.55 -10.75 -9.09
N CYS A 178 -2.14 -9.64 -8.47
CA CYS A 178 -2.69 -9.22 -7.20
C CYS A 178 -4.13 -8.69 -7.36
N HIS A 179 -4.94 -8.87 -6.31
CA HIS A 179 -6.31 -8.40 -6.25
C HIS A 179 -6.50 -7.46 -5.05
N VAL A 180 -7.01 -6.26 -5.32
CA VAL A 180 -7.43 -5.30 -4.30
C VAL A 180 -8.94 -5.10 -4.45
N ALA A 181 -9.70 -5.69 -3.54
CA ALA A 181 -11.15 -5.56 -3.52
C ALA A 181 -11.59 -4.14 -3.13
N HIS A 182 -12.91 -3.95 -3.12
CA HIS A 182 -13.54 -2.69 -2.75
C HIS A 182 -13.18 -2.24 -1.32
N ASP A 183 -13.12 -0.92 -1.15
CA ASP A 183 -13.00 -0.23 0.14
C ASP A 183 -11.71 -0.55 0.92
N CYS A 184 -10.73 -1.19 0.29
CA CYS A 184 -9.43 -1.40 0.90
C CYS A 184 -8.73 -0.06 1.16
N LYS A 185 -7.96 0.01 2.25
CA LYS A 185 -7.13 1.16 2.63
C LYS A 185 -5.69 0.71 2.73
N ILE A 186 -4.91 0.97 1.69
CA ILE A 186 -3.52 0.57 1.60
C ILE A 186 -2.64 1.81 1.74
N GLY A 187 -1.68 1.77 2.67
CA GLY A 187 -0.69 2.81 2.89
C GLY A 187 0.40 2.83 1.82
N SER A 188 1.62 3.15 2.25
CA SER A 188 2.77 3.41 1.38
C SER A 188 3.92 2.43 1.63
N ASN A 189 4.82 2.32 0.65
CA ASN A 189 6.03 1.49 0.71
C ASN A 189 5.77 -0.01 0.95
N ASN A 190 4.61 -0.51 0.54
CA ASN A 190 4.25 -1.92 0.65
C ASN A 190 4.76 -2.74 -0.54
N ILE A 191 5.05 -4.01 -0.29
CA ILE A 191 5.37 -4.99 -1.34
C ILE A 191 4.38 -6.13 -1.28
N PHE A 192 3.61 -6.29 -2.34
CA PHE A 192 2.68 -7.41 -2.50
C PHE A 192 3.18 -8.34 -3.57
N ALA A 193 3.64 -9.53 -3.19
CA ALA A 193 4.09 -10.52 -4.14
C ALA A 193 2.91 -11.14 -4.92
N ASN A 194 3.25 -11.82 -6.02
CA ASN A 194 2.28 -12.34 -6.98
C ASN A 194 1.10 -13.06 -6.32
N ASN A 195 -0.09 -12.83 -6.85
CA ASN A 195 -1.33 -13.45 -6.38
C ASN A 195 -1.67 -13.14 -4.92
N THR A 196 -1.26 -11.99 -4.38
CA THR A 196 -1.80 -11.51 -3.10
C THR A 196 -3.24 -11.02 -3.31
N LEU A 197 -4.18 -11.57 -2.55
CA LEU A 197 -5.61 -11.28 -2.68
C LEU A 197 -6.14 -10.63 -1.41
N PHE A 198 -6.58 -9.37 -1.51
CA PHE A 198 -7.22 -8.65 -0.41
C PHE A 198 -8.75 -8.67 -0.59
N GLY A 199 -9.47 -9.19 0.40
CA GLY A 199 -10.92 -9.08 0.48
C GLY A 199 -11.38 -7.64 0.75
N GLY A 200 -12.70 -7.41 0.71
CA GLY A 200 -13.27 -6.07 0.89
C GLY A 200 -12.90 -5.45 2.25
N HIS A 201 -12.71 -4.13 2.29
CA HIS A 201 -12.41 -3.38 3.51
C HIS A 201 -11.11 -3.79 4.24
N VAL A 202 -10.17 -4.47 3.58
CA VAL A 202 -8.86 -4.75 4.19
C VAL A 202 -8.09 -3.44 4.38
N ILE A 203 -7.47 -3.29 5.54
CA ILE A 203 -6.57 -2.18 5.85
C ILE A 203 -5.14 -2.71 5.86
N VAL A 204 -4.23 -2.04 5.16
CA VAL A 204 -2.80 -2.33 5.14
C VAL A 204 -2.08 -1.02 5.44
N GLU A 205 -1.31 -0.97 6.52
CA GLU A 205 -0.50 0.20 6.85
C GLU A 205 0.77 0.26 5.98
N ASP A 206 1.81 0.96 6.43
CA ASP A 206 3.04 1.17 5.66
C ASP A 206 4.08 0.06 5.81
N CYS A 207 4.95 -0.09 4.80
CA CYS A 207 6.13 -0.96 4.84
C CYS A 207 5.84 -2.46 5.08
N THR A 208 4.64 -2.93 4.74
CA THR A 208 4.24 -4.33 4.87
C THR A 208 4.73 -5.16 3.69
N HIS A 209 4.89 -6.47 3.91
CA HIS A 209 5.31 -7.40 2.88
C HIS A 209 4.41 -8.63 2.87
N THR A 210 3.86 -8.98 1.71
CA THR A 210 3.24 -10.28 1.47
C THR A 210 4.11 -11.10 0.53
N ALA A 211 4.37 -12.35 0.88
CA ALA A 211 4.91 -13.33 -0.05
C ALA A 211 3.79 -13.83 -1.00
N GLY A 212 4.15 -14.66 -1.97
CA GLY A 212 3.23 -15.05 -3.04
C GLY A 212 2.01 -15.83 -2.53
N ALA A 213 0.89 -15.67 -3.22
CA ALA A 213 -0.37 -16.38 -2.97
C ALA A 213 -0.94 -16.21 -1.54
N VAL A 214 -0.75 -15.04 -0.93
CA VAL A 214 -1.38 -14.69 0.35
C VAL A 214 -2.83 -14.28 0.11
N VAL A 215 -3.75 -14.76 0.96
CA VAL A 215 -5.16 -14.36 0.94
C VAL A 215 -5.51 -13.68 2.25
N VAL A 216 -6.09 -12.50 2.19
CA VAL A 216 -6.48 -11.71 3.36
C VAL A 216 -7.99 -11.53 3.36
N HIS A 217 -8.63 -12.02 4.40
CA HIS A 217 -10.07 -11.98 4.55
C HIS A 217 -10.57 -10.54 4.73
N GLN A 218 -11.79 -10.26 4.26
CA GLN A 218 -12.44 -8.95 4.42
C GLN A 218 -12.39 -8.44 5.87
N PHE A 219 -12.23 -7.13 6.03
CA PHE A 219 -12.11 -6.39 7.29
C PHE A 219 -10.89 -6.70 8.16
N CYS A 220 -9.90 -7.46 7.67
CA CYS A 220 -8.64 -7.63 8.41
C CYS A 220 -7.76 -6.37 8.29
N HIS A 221 -6.94 -6.14 9.31
CA HIS A 221 -5.95 -5.08 9.34
C HIS A 221 -4.53 -5.66 9.43
N ILE A 222 -3.64 -5.22 8.53
CA ILE A 222 -2.22 -5.58 8.51
C ILE A 222 -1.41 -4.35 8.94
N GLY A 223 -0.81 -4.44 10.13
CA GLY A 223 -0.02 -3.35 10.71
C GLY A 223 1.34 -3.16 10.06
N SER A 224 1.94 -1.98 10.22
CA SER A 224 3.18 -1.59 9.57
C SER A 224 4.33 -2.55 9.87
N PHE A 225 5.22 -2.70 8.88
CA PHE A 225 6.40 -3.59 8.94
C PHE A 225 6.07 -5.07 9.19
N SER A 226 4.81 -5.48 8.98
CA SER A 226 4.42 -6.89 9.09
C SER A 226 4.89 -7.70 7.89
N PHE A 227 5.08 -9.01 8.10
CA PHE A 227 5.40 -9.96 7.04
C PHE A 227 4.40 -11.12 7.00
N LEU A 228 3.80 -11.36 5.85
CA LEU A 228 2.86 -12.46 5.61
C LEU A 228 3.55 -13.51 4.74
N GLY A 229 3.78 -14.71 5.30
CA GLY A 229 4.43 -15.82 4.59
C GLY A 229 3.60 -16.36 3.42
N GLY A 230 4.25 -17.00 2.45
CA GLY A 230 3.59 -17.41 1.20
C GLY A 230 2.48 -18.43 1.42
N GLY A 231 1.42 -18.36 0.62
CA GLY A 231 0.27 -19.26 0.71
C GLY A 231 -0.58 -19.09 1.98
N SER A 232 -0.39 -18.01 2.76
CA SER A 232 -1.11 -17.85 4.03
C SER A 232 -2.53 -17.35 3.82
N VAL A 233 -3.51 -17.92 4.55
CA VAL A 233 -4.87 -17.37 4.64
C VAL A 233 -5.03 -16.64 5.97
N VAL A 234 -5.04 -15.32 5.89
CA VAL A 234 -5.12 -14.39 7.01
C VAL A 234 -6.58 -14.02 7.25
N ALA A 235 -7.15 -14.53 8.35
CA ALA A 235 -8.57 -14.33 8.69
C ALA A 235 -8.83 -13.36 9.85
N GLN A 236 -7.76 -12.83 10.45
CA GLN A 236 -7.73 -11.92 11.60
C GLN A 236 -6.58 -10.92 11.43
N ASP A 237 -6.50 -9.93 12.30
CA ASP A 237 -5.55 -8.83 12.18
C ASP A 237 -4.10 -9.30 12.46
N VAL A 238 -3.14 -8.66 11.78
CA VAL A 238 -1.71 -8.88 11.94
C VAL A 238 -1.12 -7.63 12.60
N PRO A 239 -0.78 -7.65 13.90
CA PRO A 239 -0.27 -6.48 14.60
C PRO A 239 1.04 -5.96 14.00
N ARG A 240 1.31 -4.66 14.18
CA ARG A 240 2.56 -4.00 13.76
C ARG A 240 3.79 -4.83 14.13
N TYR A 241 4.76 -4.85 13.23
CA TYR A 241 6.07 -5.50 13.37
C TYR A 241 6.04 -7.03 13.45
N THR A 242 4.89 -7.68 13.34
CA THR A 242 4.78 -9.13 13.50
C THR A 242 4.86 -9.88 12.17
N MET A 243 5.03 -11.19 12.24
CA MET A 243 4.95 -12.06 11.07
C MET A 243 3.89 -13.15 11.27
N VAL A 244 3.21 -13.51 10.20
CA VAL A 244 2.25 -14.63 10.16
C VAL A 244 2.57 -15.60 9.05
N ALA A 245 2.25 -16.89 9.24
CA ALA A 245 2.38 -17.89 8.20
C ALA A 245 1.46 -19.12 8.40
N GLY A 246 1.03 -19.71 7.29
CA GLY A 246 0.32 -21.01 7.23
C GLY A 246 -1.07 -20.90 6.63
N ASP A 247 -1.66 -22.05 6.26
CA ASP A 247 -2.99 -22.16 5.64
C ASP A 247 -4.02 -21.36 6.44
N ARG A 248 -4.27 -21.72 7.71
CA ARG A 248 -4.84 -20.75 8.67
C ARG A 248 -3.70 -20.00 9.36
N ALA A 249 -3.47 -18.76 8.94
CA ALA A 249 -2.29 -18.01 9.36
C ALA A 249 -2.21 -17.83 10.88
N GLU A 250 -1.07 -18.20 11.46
CA GLU A 250 -0.72 -17.99 12.87
C GLU A 250 0.43 -16.99 12.98
N LEU A 251 0.46 -16.24 14.09
CA LEU A 251 1.61 -15.42 14.48
C LEU A 251 2.85 -16.30 14.69
N ARG A 252 3.97 -15.90 14.05
CA ARG A 252 5.26 -16.58 14.06
C ARG A 252 6.38 -15.78 14.73
N GLY A 253 6.06 -14.63 15.32
CA GLY A 253 7.05 -13.77 15.98
C GLY A 253 7.05 -12.35 15.43
N LEU A 254 8.16 -11.66 15.66
CA LEU A 254 8.46 -10.35 15.08
C LEU A 254 9.15 -10.49 13.73
N ASN A 255 8.87 -9.59 12.79
CA ASN A 255 9.58 -9.41 11.53
C ASN A 255 10.97 -8.79 11.75
N LEU A 256 11.85 -9.49 12.45
CA LEU A 256 13.17 -8.97 12.84
C LEU A 256 14.04 -8.58 11.64
N GLU A 257 13.90 -9.28 10.52
CA GLU A 257 14.64 -8.95 9.31
C GLU A 257 14.11 -7.66 8.67
N GLY A 258 12.79 -7.52 8.52
CA GLY A 258 12.17 -6.29 8.02
C GLY A 258 12.49 -5.08 8.89
N LEU A 259 12.46 -5.22 10.22
CA LEU A 259 12.84 -4.15 11.15
C LEU A 259 14.29 -3.70 10.93
N ARG A 260 15.25 -4.64 10.85
CA ARG A 260 16.66 -4.29 10.60
C ARG A 260 16.88 -3.64 9.24
N ARG A 261 16.22 -4.13 8.19
CA ARG A 261 16.29 -3.54 6.84
C ARG A 261 15.76 -2.11 6.79
N ASN A 262 14.82 -1.77 7.67
CA ASN A 262 14.23 -0.44 7.80
C ASN A 262 14.92 0.43 8.86
N GLY A 263 16.11 0.05 9.33
CA GLY A 263 16.96 0.91 10.17
C GLY A 263 16.55 1.01 11.64
N PHE A 264 15.68 0.11 12.15
CA PHE A 264 15.40 0.05 13.58
C PHE A 264 16.68 -0.30 14.34
N SER A 265 16.94 0.43 15.42
CA SER A 265 18.14 0.24 16.25
C SER A 265 18.10 -1.09 16.99
N ASP A 266 19.28 -1.61 17.35
CA ASP A 266 19.36 -2.83 18.18
C ASP A 266 18.63 -2.67 19.51
N GLN A 267 18.58 -1.46 20.07
CA GLN A 267 17.86 -1.18 21.30
C GLN A 267 16.34 -1.28 21.11
N GLU A 268 15.78 -0.68 20.06
CA GLU A 268 14.35 -0.81 19.75
C GLU A 268 13.96 -2.26 19.48
N VAL A 269 14.77 -2.98 18.71
CA VAL A 269 14.53 -4.42 18.44
C VAL A 269 14.59 -5.24 19.73
N ARG A 270 15.51 -4.94 20.66
CA ARG A 270 15.55 -5.58 21.98
C ARG A 270 14.28 -5.29 22.80
N SER A 271 13.83 -4.04 22.82
CA SER A 271 12.60 -3.63 23.53
C SER A 271 11.36 -4.33 22.97
N LEU A 272 11.19 -4.36 21.63
CA LEU A 272 10.12 -5.09 20.96
C LEU A 272 10.15 -6.59 21.29
N ARG A 273 11.34 -7.23 21.29
CA ARG A 273 11.47 -8.64 21.68
C ARG A 273 11.07 -8.88 23.13
N LYS A 274 11.42 -7.98 24.06
CA LYS A 274 11.01 -8.09 25.47
C LYS A 274 9.50 -7.97 25.61
N ALA A 275 8.89 -6.99 24.96
CA ALA A 275 7.45 -6.77 24.95
C ALA A 275 6.68 -7.94 24.31
N TYR A 276 7.10 -8.41 23.13
CA TYR A 276 6.48 -9.54 22.44
C TYR A 276 6.49 -10.81 23.31
N ARG A 277 7.62 -11.13 23.95
CA ARG A 277 7.71 -12.30 24.83
C ARG A 277 6.74 -12.19 26.01
N LYS A 278 6.64 -11.03 26.65
CA LYS A 278 5.71 -10.81 27.78
C LYS A 278 4.27 -11.08 27.39
N VAL A 279 3.84 -10.64 26.20
CA VAL A 279 2.45 -10.77 25.75
C VAL A 279 2.15 -12.18 25.22
N PHE A 280 3.03 -12.72 24.37
CA PHE A 280 2.73 -13.92 23.56
C PHE A 280 3.46 -15.19 23.99
N MET A 281 4.47 -15.10 24.85
CA MET A 281 5.28 -16.24 25.31
C MET A 281 5.31 -16.31 26.84
N PRO A 282 4.15 -16.56 27.48
CA PRO A 282 4.10 -16.67 28.94
C PRO A 282 4.99 -17.82 29.42
N ALA A 283 5.63 -17.63 30.58
CA ALA A 283 6.23 -18.74 31.29
C ALA A 283 5.13 -19.74 31.70
N SER A 284 5.43 -21.03 31.66
CA SER A 284 4.50 -22.12 31.98
C SER A 284 3.91 -22.05 33.40
N SER A 285 4.51 -21.25 34.29
CA SER A 285 4.03 -20.99 35.65
C SER A 285 3.03 -19.83 35.77
N SER A 286 2.80 -19.06 34.70
CA SER A 286 1.91 -17.89 34.75
C SER A 286 0.47 -18.26 34.43
N GLN A 287 -0.43 -18.08 35.39
CA GLN A 287 -1.88 -18.21 35.17
C GLN A 287 -2.49 -16.99 34.46
N SER A 288 -1.71 -15.93 34.19
CA SER A 288 -2.21 -14.70 33.58
C SER A 288 -2.66 -14.91 32.13
N ASN A 289 -3.88 -14.48 31.84
CA ASN A 289 -4.46 -14.59 30.51
C ASN A 289 -3.84 -13.53 29.56
N PHE A 290 -4.19 -13.55 28.27
CA PHE A 290 -3.64 -12.61 27.29
C PHE A 290 -3.88 -11.13 27.65
N GLU A 291 -5.08 -10.82 28.13
CA GLU A 291 -5.51 -9.48 28.51
C GLU A 291 -4.70 -8.95 29.70
N ASP A 292 -4.52 -9.79 30.73
CA ASP A 292 -3.73 -9.46 31.91
C ASP A 292 -2.28 -9.14 31.53
N ARG A 293 -1.67 -9.94 30.63
CA ARG A 293 -0.28 -9.73 30.18
C ARG A 293 -0.10 -8.46 29.37
N LEU A 294 -1.11 -8.10 28.57
CA LEU A 294 -1.10 -6.83 27.83
C LEU A 294 -1.25 -5.64 28.78
N ALA A 295 -2.13 -5.73 29.77
CA ALA A 295 -2.29 -4.72 30.82
C ALA A 295 -1.07 -4.60 31.76
N GLU A 296 -0.34 -5.69 31.99
CA GLU A 296 0.95 -5.66 32.68
C GLU A 296 2.02 -4.91 31.86
N LEU A 297 2.11 -5.18 30.56
CA LEU A 297 3.04 -4.45 29.67
C LEU A 297 2.71 -2.95 29.64
N GLU A 298 1.42 -2.59 29.67
CA GLU A 298 0.97 -1.19 29.71
C GLU A 298 1.38 -0.45 31.00
N ARG A 299 1.71 -1.17 32.07
CA ARG A 299 2.21 -0.59 33.33
C ARG A 299 3.73 -0.48 33.37
N GLU A 300 4.46 -1.07 32.42
CA GLU A 300 5.92 -0.99 32.33
C GLU A 300 6.37 0.26 31.57
N ILE A 301 6.45 1.38 32.30
CA ILE A 301 6.81 2.70 31.76
C ILE A 301 8.13 2.64 30.96
N GLU A 302 9.17 1.97 31.48
CA GLU A 302 10.47 1.84 30.81
C GLU A 302 10.38 1.23 29.40
N LEU A 303 9.44 0.30 29.18
CA LEU A 303 9.24 -0.31 27.87
C LEU A 303 8.40 0.57 26.95
N LEU A 304 7.38 1.23 27.49
CA LEU A 304 6.50 2.13 26.74
C LEU A 304 7.16 3.44 26.33
N GLU A 305 8.23 3.87 26.99
CA GLU A 305 9.08 4.97 26.53
C GLU A 305 9.66 4.71 25.13
N SER A 306 9.77 3.45 24.71
CA SER A 306 10.09 3.09 23.33
C SER A 306 8.86 3.28 22.44
N PRO A 307 8.87 4.21 21.46
CA PRO A 307 7.70 4.46 20.60
C PRO A 307 7.22 3.20 19.87
N SER A 308 8.15 2.36 19.40
CA SER A 308 7.82 1.10 18.72
C SER A 308 7.03 0.13 19.61
N VAL A 309 7.30 0.09 20.92
CA VAL A 309 6.54 -0.76 21.85
C VAL A 309 5.16 -0.18 22.08
N SER A 310 5.04 1.14 22.25
CA SER A 310 3.76 1.83 22.38
C SER A 310 2.86 1.58 21.15
N TYR A 311 3.39 1.75 19.93
CA TYR A 311 2.65 1.46 18.70
C TYR A 311 2.28 -0.01 18.54
N MET A 312 3.13 -0.94 19.00
CA MET A 312 2.80 -2.36 18.99
C MET A 312 1.61 -2.66 19.92
N VAL A 313 1.61 -2.10 21.12
CA VAL A 313 0.50 -2.25 22.10
C VAL A 313 -0.79 -1.65 21.54
N GLU A 314 -0.74 -0.43 21.02
CA GLU A 314 -1.88 0.23 20.38
C GLU A 314 -2.44 -0.60 19.21
N SER A 315 -1.57 -1.13 18.34
CA SER A 315 -1.96 -1.99 17.22
C SER A 315 -2.67 -3.27 17.68
N ILE A 316 -2.21 -3.86 18.78
CA ILE A 316 -2.86 -5.03 19.38
C ILE A 316 -4.24 -4.65 19.93
N ARG A 317 -4.32 -3.58 20.73
CA ARG A 317 -5.56 -3.12 21.37
C ARG A 317 -6.65 -2.79 20.35
N THR A 318 -6.30 -2.01 19.33
CA THR A 318 -7.24 -1.61 18.27
C THR A 318 -7.78 -2.78 17.45
N SER A 319 -7.12 -3.94 17.49
CA SER A 319 -7.64 -5.16 16.84
C SER A 319 -8.84 -5.77 17.57
N PHE A 320 -9.11 -5.34 18.81
CA PHE A 320 -10.23 -5.80 19.65
C PHE A 320 -11.34 -4.73 19.82
N ASP A 321 -11.21 -3.57 19.18
CA ASP A 321 -12.28 -2.57 19.15
C ASP A 321 -13.54 -3.11 18.46
N GLN A 322 -14.67 -2.45 18.70
CA GLN A 322 -15.95 -2.84 18.12
C GLN A 322 -15.87 -2.89 16.58
N GLY A 323 -16.24 -4.03 16.00
CA GLY A 323 -16.22 -4.26 14.54
C GLY A 323 -14.90 -4.81 13.99
N ARG A 324 -13.87 -4.99 14.83
CA ARG A 324 -12.60 -5.62 14.45
C ARG A 324 -12.60 -7.12 14.70
N ARG A 325 -11.57 -7.82 14.18
CA ARG A 325 -11.55 -9.29 14.05
C ARG A 325 -10.69 -10.00 15.09
N GLY A 326 -10.11 -9.25 16.03
CA GLY A 326 -9.03 -9.72 16.87
C GLY A 326 -7.77 -10.00 16.06
N ILE A 327 -6.72 -10.45 16.73
CA ILE A 327 -5.43 -10.78 16.12
C ILE A 327 -5.36 -12.26 15.71
N CYS A 328 -4.52 -12.58 14.71
CA CYS A 328 -4.16 -13.95 14.35
C CYS A 328 -3.75 -14.77 15.58
N LYS A 329 -4.14 -16.05 15.60
CA LYS A 329 -3.76 -16.96 16.69
C LYS A 329 -2.25 -17.03 16.83
N PHE A 330 -1.77 -17.05 18.05
CA PHE A 330 -0.38 -17.31 18.39
C PHE A 330 -0.29 -18.65 19.13
N ARG A 331 0.82 -19.37 18.96
CA ARG A 331 1.03 -20.62 19.70
C ARG A 331 1.19 -20.32 21.19
N SER A 332 0.40 -20.99 22.03
CA SER A 332 0.79 -21.16 23.42
C SER A 332 1.97 -22.12 23.46
N TRP A 333 3.10 -21.67 23.99
CA TRP A 333 4.25 -22.54 24.24
C TRP A 333 3.96 -23.38 25.49
N ASN A 334 2.91 -24.19 25.46
CA ASN A 334 2.71 -25.24 26.45
C ASN A 334 3.58 -26.42 26.01
N ILE A 335 4.75 -26.53 26.63
CA ILE A 335 5.64 -27.67 26.48
C ILE A 335 4.91 -28.88 27.09
N SER A 336 4.59 -29.85 26.24
CA SER A 336 4.35 -31.26 26.61
C SER A 336 5.62 -31.88 27.16
#